data_AF-A0A3B9VVW5-F1
#
_entry.id   AF-A0A3B9VVW5-F1
#
_cell.length_a   1.000
_cell.length_b   1.000
_cell.length_c   1.000
_cell.angle_alpha   90.00
_cell.angle_beta   90.00
_cell.angle_gamma   90.00
#
_symmetry.space_group_name_H-M   'P 1'
#
loop_
_entity.id
_entity.type
_entity.pdbx_description
1 polymer ?
#
loop_
_entity_poly.entity_id
_entity_poly.type
_entity_poly.pdbx_seq_one_letter_code
_entity_poly.pdbx_strand_id
1 'polypeptide(L)'
;MSKSATASAALSPFDAVIFDLDGVVTDTASVHEAAWKQLFDEVLEDPRLPVEAQKDAFTTGDYLKYVDGRPREDGVEAFLASRGAGLPAGSRADAAGTWSVHGLAKRKDQLFKERLGRDGVRTFPGTVALIERLRSERIPVALATSSRNASAVLAAAGLSGSFDLVMNGVIAGELGLPGKPDPAVFLEIVHRLGVPPARAVVIEDAIAGVEAARRGGFGLVVGIDRADRRAELEAAGADVVLTDVGQLDLGRVLTDPWRLIYEGYDPAHEGHREALTTLGNGYLAVRGAAPESRTSDVHYPGTYLAGVYNRLVSRVQGQDVEDEHMVNAPNWLVLDVRLDGTEWWSRGGLKILRERRVLDMSRATLEREVLLESPDGRLLALAQSRFVSMAQPHLMALKTTLTALGWSGSVVIRSGVDCDITNENVPEDALLAHHHLVRLGVSDPAVPIPIVEVETSQSHIRIATALRTEISGETGNGEPGEEEGVYYRSWELQLTDAEPVVVTRTAAMVTSRDRAV
;
A
#
# COMPACT_ATOMS: atom_id res chain seq x y z
N MET A 1 -20.70 -32.61 0.51
CA MET A 1 -20.72 -31.58 -0.55
C MET A 1 -19.36 -30.92 -0.54
N SER A 2 -18.55 -31.22 -1.56
CA SER A 2 -17.19 -30.73 -1.72
C SER A 2 -17.22 -29.21 -1.89
N LYS A 3 -16.59 -28.46 -0.97
CA LYS A 3 -16.41 -27.01 -1.15
C LYS A 3 -15.57 -26.82 -2.40
N SER A 4 -16.17 -26.23 -3.44
CA SER A 4 -15.47 -25.88 -4.67
C SER A 4 -14.32 -24.92 -4.34
N ALA A 5 -13.11 -25.24 -4.80
CA ALA A 5 -11.91 -24.43 -4.60
C ALA A 5 -11.95 -23.07 -5.32
N THR A 6 -13.01 -22.80 -6.09
CA THR A 6 -13.14 -21.63 -6.97
C THR A 6 -13.84 -20.42 -6.32
N ALA A 7 -14.26 -20.50 -5.05
CA ALA A 7 -15.01 -19.42 -4.38
C ALA A 7 -14.24 -18.66 -3.27
N SER A 8 -12.95 -18.95 -3.06
CA SER A 8 -12.16 -18.36 -1.95
C SER A 8 -11.10 -17.33 -2.37
N ALA A 9 -11.00 -16.96 -3.64
CA ALA A 9 -9.80 -16.28 -4.17
C ALA A 9 -9.99 -14.81 -4.57
N ALA A 10 -11.00 -14.15 -3.99
CA ALA A 10 -11.23 -12.70 -4.09
C ALA A 10 -10.86 -11.95 -2.79
N LEU A 11 -10.36 -12.67 -1.77
CA LEU A 11 -10.06 -12.12 -0.46
C LEU A 11 -8.55 -11.94 -0.32
N SER A 12 -8.15 -10.95 0.46
CA SER A 12 -6.83 -10.88 1.09
C SER A 12 -6.38 -12.30 1.51
N PRO A 13 -5.09 -12.67 1.41
CA PRO A 13 -4.61 -13.95 1.92
C PRO A 13 -4.90 -14.17 3.42
N PHE A 14 -5.35 -13.12 4.11
CA PHE A 14 -5.69 -13.09 5.53
C PHE A 14 -7.19 -12.82 5.77
N ASP A 15 -7.73 -13.46 6.81
CA ASP A 15 -9.13 -13.37 7.23
C ASP A 15 -9.37 -12.40 8.41
N ALA A 16 -8.31 -11.88 9.04
CA ALA A 16 -8.43 -10.89 10.11
C ALA A 16 -7.15 -10.07 10.26
N VAL A 17 -7.29 -8.85 10.76
CA VAL A 17 -6.16 -7.98 11.09
C VAL A 17 -6.30 -7.47 12.53
N ILE A 18 -5.25 -7.66 13.32
CA ILE A 18 -5.16 -7.22 14.71
C ILE A 18 -4.19 -6.04 14.79
N PHE A 19 -4.66 -4.93 15.36
CA PHE A 19 -3.88 -3.72 15.54
C PHE A 19 -3.51 -3.55 17.01
N ASP A 20 -2.27 -3.17 17.31
CA ASP A 20 -2.01 -2.46 18.56
C ASP A 20 -2.68 -1.08 18.54
N LEU A 21 -2.85 -0.46 19.71
CA LEU A 21 -3.41 0.88 19.83
C LEU A 21 -2.30 1.94 19.75
N ASP A 22 -1.33 1.83 20.64
CA ASP A 22 -0.34 2.86 20.90
C ASP A 22 0.73 2.76 19.79
N GLY A 23 1.11 3.87 19.16
CA GLY A 23 2.12 3.87 18.07
C GLY A 23 1.67 3.28 16.72
N VAL A 24 0.57 2.50 16.71
CA VAL A 24 -0.03 1.92 15.50
C VAL A 24 -1.30 2.67 15.08
N VAL A 25 -2.30 2.81 15.94
CA VAL A 25 -3.58 3.48 15.63
C VAL A 25 -3.55 4.94 16.08
N THR A 26 -3.00 5.20 17.26
CA THR A 26 -2.95 6.53 17.88
C THR A 26 -1.57 6.90 18.41
N ASP A 27 -1.23 8.19 18.33
CA ASP A 27 -0.05 8.77 18.97
C ASP A 27 -0.39 9.16 20.43
N THR A 28 -0.58 8.13 21.25
CA THR A 28 -0.80 8.28 22.69
C THR A 28 0.49 8.61 23.45
N ALA A 29 1.66 8.33 22.86
CA ALA A 29 2.96 8.67 23.41
C ALA A 29 3.07 10.18 23.66
N SER A 30 2.67 11.01 22.69
CA SER A 30 2.62 12.47 22.86
C SER A 30 1.73 12.93 24.03
N VAL A 31 0.58 12.28 24.23
CA VAL A 31 -0.35 12.60 25.33
C VAL A 31 0.21 12.11 26.68
N HIS A 32 0.87 10.95 26.69
CA HIS A 32 1.54 10.41 27.87
C HIS A 32 2.73 11.27 28.29
N GLU A 33 3.59 11.67 27.36
CA GLU A 33 4.73 12.57 27.61
C GLU A 33 4.24 13.89 28.21
N ALA A 34 3.20 14.49 27.63
CA ALA A 34 2.63 15.74 28.15
C ALA A 34 2.04 15.59 29.56
N ALA A 35 1.39 14.46 29.86
CA ALA A 35 0.87 14.18 31.20
C ALA A 35 1.98 13.94 32.23
N TRP A 36 3.05 13.24 31.84
CA TRP A 36 4.23 13.03 32.67
C TRP A 36 4.98 14.33 32.93
N LYS A 37 5.20 15.14 31.89
CA LYS A 37 5.81 16.44 32.00
C LYS A 37 5.08 17.31 33.00
N GLN A 38 3.75 17.40 32.87
CA GLN A 38 2.95 18.18 33.81
C GLN A 38 3.09 17.65 35.24
N LEU A 39 2.96 16.33 35.46
CA LEU A 39 3.11 15.75 36.79
C LEU A 39 4.48 16.06 37.40
N PHE A 40 5.55 15.85 36.64
CA PHE A 40 6.90 16.00 37.17
C PHE A 40 7.28 17.47 37.34
N ASP A 41 6.89 18.37 36.45
CA ASP A 41 7.10 19.80 36.64
C ASP A 41 6.34 20.28 37.92
N GLU A 42 5.11 19.81 38.17
CA GLU A 42 4.36 20.07 39.42
C GLU A 42 5.11 19.51 40.66
N VAL A 43 5.67 18.30 40.57
CA VAL A 43 6.38 17.65 41.67
C VAL A 43 7.72 18.34 41.96
N LEU A 44 8.47 18.76 40.93
CA LEU A 44 9.79 19.41 41.05
C LEU A 44 9.71 20.78 41.74
N GLU A 45 8.55 21.43 41.66
CA GLU A 45 8.25 22.68 42.37
C GLU A 45 7.72 22.46 43.80
N ASP A 46 7.37 21.22 44.18
CA ASP A 46 6.77 20.92 45.48
C ASP A 46 7.78 21.11 46.64
N PRO A 47 7.41 21.84 47.71
CA PRO A 47 8.30 22.10 48.84
C PRO A 47 8.68 20.85 49.65
N ARG A 48 8.00 19.71 49.45
CA ARG A 48 8.31 18.44 50.10
C ARG A 48 9.50 17.70 49.49
N LEU A 49 10.00 18.13 48.32
CA LEU A 49 11.24 17.60 47.75
C LEU A 49 12.46 17.98 48.61
N PRO A 50 13.47 17.11 48.70
CA PRO A 50 14.76 17.46 49.29
C PRO A 50 15.35 18.72 48.64
N VAL A 51 16.01 19.58 49.43
CA VAL A 51 16.59 20.84 48.95
C VAL A 51 17.70 20.59 47.91
N GLU A 52 18.33 19.44 48.01
CA GLU A 52 19.47 18.95 47.25
C GLU A 52 19.04 18.23 45.97
N ALA A 53 17.73 18.00 45.79
CA ALA A 53 17.20 17.37 44.59
C ALA A 53 17.39 18.29 43.38
N GLN A 54 17.71 17.70 42.23
CA GLN A 54 17.78 18.44 40.97
C GLN A 54 16.37 18.87 40.54
N LYS A 55 16.21 20.14 40.16
CA LYS A 55 14.91 20.75 39.81
C LYS A 55 14.78 21.13 38.34
N ASP A 56 15.68 20.63 37.48
CA ASP A 56 15.58 20.85 36.04
C ASP A 56 14.29 20.25 35.50
N ALA A 57 13.60 21.02 34.65
CA ALA A 57 12.30 20.66 34.09
C ALA A 57 12.35 19.31 33.36
N PHE A 58 11.23 18.58 33.37
CA PHE A 58 11.13 17.30 32.68
C PHE A 58 11.21 17.50 31.16
N THR A 59 12.11 16.75 30.51
CA THR A 59 12.37 16.82 29.07
C THR A 59 11.93 15.54 28.34
N THR A 60 11.85 15.61 27.01
CA THR A 60 11.64 14.42 26.16
C THR A 60 12.72 13.35 26.34
N GLY A 61 13.97 13.77 26.59
CA GLY A 61 15.06 12.84 26.91
C GLY A 61 14.83 12.09 28.23
N ASP A 62 14.24 12.76 29.23
CA ASP A 62 13.87 12.11 30.49
C ASP A 62 12.71 11.12 30.29
N TYR A 63 11.73 11.45 29.43
CA TYR A 63 10.63 10.56 29.08
C TYR A 63 11.14 9.23 28.51
N LEU A 64 11.93 9.29 27.44
CA LEU A 64 12.47 8.10 26.78
C LEU A 64 13.34 7.26 27.71
N LYS A 65 14.12 7.90 28.60
CA LYS A 65 15.08 7.22 29.45
C LYS A 65 14.46 6.59 30.71
N TYR A 66 13.55 7.29 31.37
CA TYR A 66 13.10 6.94 32.72
C TYR A 66 11.66 6.44 32.78
N VAL A 67 10.85 6.67 31.76
CA VAL A 67 9.40 6.51 31.86
C VAL A 67 8.81 5.67 30.74
N ASP A 68 9.25 5.89 29.50
CA ASP A 68 8.71 5.19 28.34
C ASP A 68 8.88 3.67 28.47
N GLY A 69 7.84 2.92 28.10
CA GLY A 69 7.81 1.46 28.21
C GLY A 69 7.78 0.87 29.63
N ARG A 70 7.71 1.69 30.70
CA ARG A 70 7.69 1.21 32.10
C ARG A 70 6.31 1.26 32.74
N PRO A 71 6.04 0.41 33.75
CA PRO A 71 4.92 0.62 34.67
C PRO A 71 4.96 2.03 35.27
N ARG A 72 3.80 2.62 35.56
CA ARG A 72 3.72 4.03 35.98
C ARG A 72 4.42 4.27 37.31
N GLU A 73 4.24 3.36 38.25
CA GLU A 73 4.89 3.37 39.55
C GLU A 73 6.42 3.37 39.39
N ASP A 74 6.96 2.46 38.59
CA ASP A 74 8.38 2.37 38.29
C ASP A 74 8.91 3.64 37.58
N GLY A 75 8.10 4.25 36.70
CA GLY A 75 8.44 5.51 36.03
C GLY A 75 8.54 6.69 37.00
N VAL A 76 7.63 6.78 37.99
CA VAL A 76 7.71 7.78 39.07
C VAL A 76 8.99 7.59 39.88
N GLU A 77 9.27 6.35 40.30
CA GLU A 77 10.46 6.03 41.08
C GLU A 77 11.75 6.33 40.30
N ALA A 78 11.86 5.85 39.06
CA ALA A 78 13.05 5.99 38.24
C ALA A 78 13.38 7.46 37.94
N PHE A 79 12.38 8.28 37.59
CA PHE A 79 12.62 9.69 37.31
C PHE A 79 13.03 10.45 38.57
N LEU A 80 12.32 10.29 39.68
CA LEU A 80 12.65 11.01 40.93
C LEU A 80 14.00 10.57 41.50
N ALA A 81 14.32 9.28 41.42
CA ALA A 81 15.65 8.78 41.78
C ALA A 81 16.75 9.45 40.95
N SER A 82 16.52 9.68 39.65
CA SER A 82 17.46 10.39 38.77
C SER A 82 17.71 11.84 39.20
N ARG A 83 16.76 12.43 39.93
CA ARG A 83 16.84 13.78 40.51
C ARG A 83 17.33 13.78 41.96
N GLY A 84 17.74 12.63 42.51
CA GLY A 84 18.19 12.51 43.90
C GLY A 84 17.06 12.54 44.93
N ALA A 85 15.82 12.29 44.49
CA ALA A 85 14.64 12.27 45.34
C ALA A 85 14.08 10.84 45.46
N GLY A 86 13.48 10.54 46.62
CA GLY A 86 12.76 9.30 46.85
C GLY A 86 11.35 9.60 47.37
N LEU A 87 10.41 8.69 47.09
CA LEU A 87 9.05 8.75 47.61
C LEU A 87 8.72 7.49 48.41
N PRO A 88 7.87 7.59 49.44
CA PRO A 88 7.22 6.41 50.00
C PRO A 88 6.46 5.66 48.89
N ALA A 89 6.57 4.34 48.85
CA ALA A 89 5.84 3.52 47.89
C ALA A 89 4.31 3.78 47.98
N GLY A 90 3.79 3.90 49.21
CA GLY A 90 2.36 4.07 49.47
C GLY A 90 1.57 2.80 49.22
N SER A 91 0.30 2.94 48.85
CA SER A 91 -0.59 1.82 48.59
C SER A 91 -1.57 2.08 47.44
N ARG A 92 -2.17 1.01 46.89
CA ARG A 92 -3.26 1.11 45.90
C ARG A 92 -4.50 1.85 46.44
N ALA A 93 -4.64 2.04 47.75
CA ALA A 93 -5.75 2.80 48.34
C ALA A 93 -5.52 4.32 48.30
N ASP A 94 -4.29 4.79 48.08
CA ASP A 94 -3.94 6.21 48.11
C ASP A 94 -4.73 7.01 47.08
N ALA A 95 -5.17 8.22 47.43
CA ALA A 95 -5.86 9.10 46.48
C ALA A 95 -4.89 9.66 45.43
N ALA A 96 -5.40 10.05 44.25
CA ALA A 96 -4.59 10.71 43.24
C ALA A 96 -3.96 12.00 43.81
N GLY A 97 -2.64 12.15 43.65
CA GLY A 97 -1.89 13.30 44.17
C GLY A 97 -1.39 13.15 45.60
N THR A 98 -1.65 12.01 46.26
CA THR A 98 -0.99 11.66 47.53
C THR A 98 0.53 11.61 47.30
N TRP A 99 1.32 12.07 48.28
CA TRP A 99 2.79 12.09 48.22
C TRP A 99 3.39 10.68 48.41
N SER A 100 3.11 9.82 47.45
CA SER A 100 3.58 8.45 47.35
C SER A 100 3.69 8.06 45.88
N VAL A 101 4.44 7.00 45.59
CA VAL A 101 4.58 6.46 44.23
C VAL A 101 3.20 6.11 43.65
N HIS A 102 2.37 5.40 44.42
CA HIS A 102 1.00 5.07 44.01
C HIS A 102 0.10 6.31 43.82
N GLY A 103 0.21 7.32 44.69
CA GLY A 103 -0.58 8.54 44.61
C GLY A 103 -0.25 9.37 43.36
N LEU A 104 1.04 9.51 43.03
CA LEU A 104 1.49 10.20 41.82
C LEU A 104 1.19 9.42 40.54
N ALA A 105 1.34 8.09 40.56
CA ALA A 105 0.95 7.23 39.43
C ALA A 105 -0.55 7.37 39.09
N LYS A 106 -1.42 7.48 40.11
CA LYS A 106 -2.85 7.80 39.93
C LYS A 106 -3.07 9.22 39.43
N ARG A 107 -2.33 10.22 39.94
CA ARG A 107 -2.39 11.59 39.43
C ARG A 107 -2.02 11.65 37.94
N LYS A 108 -0.99 10.93 37.52
CA LYS A 108 -0.61 10.82 36.10
C LYS A 108 -1.75 10.28 35.23
N ASP A 109 -2.43 9.23 35.68
CA ASP A 109 -3.57 8.67 34.92
C ASP A 109 -4.72 9.67 34.81
N GLN A 110 -4.98 10.44 35.87
CA GLN A 110 -5.97 11.51 35.85
C GLN A 110 -5.57 12.62 34.87
N LEU A 111 -4.32 13.11 34.94
CA LEU A 111 -3.79 14.11 34.01
C LEU A 111 -3.84 13.64 32.55
N PHE A 112 -3.55 12.36 32.31
CA PHE A 112 -3.68 11.76 30.99
C PHE A 112 -5.12 11.81 30.49
N LYS A 113 -6.10 11.42 31.33
CA LYS A 113 -7.53 11.46 30.96
C LYS A 113 -8.03 12.88 30.74
N GLU A 114 -7.61 13.83 31.58
CA GLU A 114 -7.92 15.26 31.44
C GLU A 114 -7.39 15.82 30.12
N ARG A 115 -6.12 15.53 29.79
CA ARG A 115 -5.50 15.94 28.52
C ARG A 115 -6.15 15.27 27.33
N LEU A 116 -6.43 13.97 27.40
CA LEU A 116 -7.11 13.24 26.35
C LEU A 116 -8.51 13.84 26.06
N GLY A 117 -9.24 14.24 27.11
CA GLY A 117 -10.55 14.89 26.96
C GLY A 117 -10.50 16.32 26.44
N ARG A 118 -9.43 17.07 26.75
CA ARG A 118 -9.26 18.47 26.34
C ARG A 118 -8.62 18.61 24.95
N ASP A 119 -7.54 17.87 24.73
CA ASP A 119 -6.64 18.02 23.58
C ASP A 119 -6.88 16.93 22.52
N GLY A 120 -7.63 15.87 22.86
CA GLY A 120 -7.83 14.72 21.99
C GLY A 120 -6.59 13.84 21.86
N VAL A 121 -6.56 13.02 20.81
CA VAL A 121 -5.39 12.23 20.42
C VAL A 121 -5.30 12.19 18.90
N ARG A 122 -4.09 12.26 18.35
CA ARG A 122 -3.86 12.13 16.91
C ARG A 122 -3.94 10.66 16.50
N THR A 123 -4.61 10.39 15.40
CA THR A 123 -4.61 9.10 14.71
C THR A 123 -3.57 9.09 13.61
N PHE A 124 -3.12 7.90 13.23
CA PHE A 124 -2.28 7.73 12.04
C PHE A 124 -3.18 7.53 10.80
N PRO A 125 -3.13 8.45 9.80
CA PRO A 125 -4.04 8.39 8.65
C PRO A 125 -3.95 7.08 7.86
N GLY A 126 -2.75 6.56 7.65
CA GLY A 126 -2.55 5.28 6.95
C GLY A 126 -3.21 4.10 7.67
N THR A 127 -3.18 4.09 9.00
CA THR A 127 -3.87 3.06 9.81
C THR A 127 -5.38 3.19 9.72
N VAL A 128 -5.92 4.40 9.80
CA VAL A 128 -7.37 4.65 9.67
C VAL A 128 -7.87 4.22 8.29
N ALA A 129 -7.17 4.60 7.21
CA ALA A 129 -7.51 4.20 5.85
C ALA A 129 -7.50 2.68 5.68
N LEU A 130 -6.51 1.98 6.26
CA LEU A 130 -6.47 0.52 6.23
C LEU A 130 -7.67 -0.10 6.97
N ILE A 131 -8.00 0.39 8.17
CA ILE A 131 -9.16 -0.09 8.94
C ILE A 131 -10.46 0.08 8.15
N GLU A 132 -10.68 1.25 7.55
CA GLU A 132 -11.89 1.53 6.75
C GLU A 132 -11.98 0.60 5.53
N ARG A 133 -10.86 0.40 4.82
CA ARG A 133 -10.79 -0.51 3.68
C ARG A 133 -11.13 -1.96 4.08
N LEU A 134 -10.48 -2.49 5.11
CA LEU A 134 -10.73 -3.86 5.60
C LEU A 134 -12.19 -4.08 5.98
N ARG A 135 -12.81 -3.10 6.63
CA ARG A 135 -14.24 -3.15 6.99
C ARG A 135 -15.14 -3.14 5.76
N SER A 136 -14.82 -2.34 4.74
CA SER A 136 -15.57 -2.32 3.48
C SER A 136 -15.53 -3.68 2.76
N GLU A 137 -14.43 -4.42 2.93
CA GLU A 137 -14.22 -5.78 2.41
C GLU A 137 -14.77 -6.88 3.34
N ARG A 138 -15.34 -6.50 4.49
CA ARG A 138 -15.82 -7.41 5.55
C ARG A 138 -14.74 -8.32 6.12
N ILE A 139 -13.50 -7.84 6.16
CA ILE A 139 -12.41 -8.50 6.88
C ILE A 139 -12.46 -8.01 8.34
N PRO A 140 -12.66 -8.90 9.33
CA PRO A 140 -12.65 -8.57 10.74
C PRO A 140 -11.40 -7.78 11.16
N VAL A 141 -11.62 -6.68 11.89
CA VAL A 141 -10.57 -5.84 12.47
C VAL A 141 -10.68 -5.84 13.99
N ALA A 142 -9.58 -6.17 14.66
CA ALA A 142 -9.52 -6.23 16.12
C ALA A 142 -8.43 -5.31 16.68
N LEU A 143 -8.65 -4.83 17.90
CA LEU A 143 -7.66 -4.06 18.66
C LEU A 143 -7.13 -4.91 19.82
N ALA A 144 -5.82 -4.91 20.03
CA ALA A 144 -5.16 -5.58 21.13
C ALA A 144 -4.22 -4.61 21.85
N THR A 145 -4.51 -4.24 23.09
CA THR A 145 -3.68 -3.28 23.85
C THR A 145 -3.60 -3.67 25.32
N SER A 146 -2.44 -3.47 25.94
CA SER A 146 -2.28 -3.57 27.40
C SER A 146 -2.90 -2.39 28.14
N SER A 147 -3.31 -1.33 27.43
CA SER A 147 -3.89 -0.14 28.03
C SER A 147 -5.26 -0.41 28.64
N ARG A 148 -5.47 0.11 29.86
CA ARG A 148 -6.80 0.16 30.51
C ARG A 148 -7.64 1.34 30.03
N ASN A 149 -7.06 2.25 29.24
CA ASN A 149 -7.71 3.48 28.77
C ASN A 149 -8.18 3.37 27.31
N ALA A 150 -8.13 2.18 26.70
CA ALA A 150 -8.44 1.96 25.28
C ALA A 150 -9.77 2.60 24.84
N SER A 151 -10.86 2.38 25.59
CA SER A 151 -12.17 2.94 25.24
C SER A 151 -12.19 4.47 25.24
N ALA A 152 -11.48 5.12 26.16
CA ALA A 152 -11.38 6.57 26.21
C ALA A 152 -10.53 7.12 25.04
N VAL A 153 -9.43 6.42 24.71
CA VAL A 153 -8.56 6.78 23.58
C VAL A 153 -9.32 6.66 22.26
N LEU A 154 -10.03 5.55 22.03
CA LEU A 154 -10.84 5.35 20.84
C LEU A 154 -11.95 6.40 20.70
N ALA A 155 -12.61 6.76 21.81
CA ALA A 155 -13.62 7.81 21.80
C ALA A 155 -13.03 9.19 21.44
N ALA A 156 -11.89 9.55 22.03
CA ALA A 156 -11.18 10.79 21.71
C ALA A 156 -10.64 10.83 20.27
N ALA A 157 -10.29 9.66 19.73
CA ALA A 157 -9.84 9.48 18.34
C ALA A 157 -10.98 9.46 17.31
N GLY A 158 -12.25 9.42 17.75
CA GLY A 158 -13.39 9.25 16.85
C GLY A 158 -13.51 7.85 16.24
N LEU A 159 -12.86 6.84 16.82
CA LEU A 159 -12.81 5.46 16.33
C LEU A 159 -13.69 4.49 17.15
N SER A 160 -14.65 5.04 17.91
CA SER A 160 -15.66 4.25 18.61
C SER A 160 -16.47 3.43 17.61
N GLY A 161 -16.36 2.10 17.67
CA GLY A 161 -17.05 1.19 16.75
C GLY A 161 -16.30 0.91 15.44
N SER A 162 -15.04 1.29 15.34
CA SER A 162 -14.18 0.93 14.20
C SER A 162 -13.60 -0.48 14.29
N PHE A 163 -13.74 -1.16 15.43
CA PHE A 163 -13.21 -2.50 15.67
C PHE A 163 -14.34 -3.48 16.01
N ASP A 164 -14.31 -4.67 15.41
CA ASP A 164 -15.25 -5.76 15.67
C ASP A 164 -15.01 -6.38 17.06
N LEU A 165 -13.76 -6.32 17.54
CA LEU A 165 -13.36 -6.78 18.85
C LEU A 165 -12.26 -5.88 19.44
N VAL A 166 -12.40 -5.49 20.70
CA VAL A 166 -11.37 -4.77 21.46
C VAL A 166 -10.95 -5.61 22.65
N MET A 167 -9.73 -6.11 22.62
CA MET A 167 -9.07 -6.79 23.74
C MET A 167 -8.13 -5.80 24.45
N ASN A 168 -8.64 -5.18 25.51
CA ASN A 168 -7.88 -4.20 26.30
C ASN A 168 -7.36 -4.80 27.62
N GLY A 169 -6.54 -4.04 28.34
CA GLY A 169 -5.93 -4.50 29.59
C GLY A 169 -6.93 -4.79 30.74
N VAL A 170 -8.17 -4.28 30.67
CA VAL A 170 -9.22 -4.62 31.64
C VAL A 170 -9.75 -6.02 31.35
N ILE A 171 -10.16 -6.28 30.12
CA ILE A 171 -10.71 -7.57 29.68
C ILE A 171 -9.66 -8.68 29.81
N ALA A 172 -8.41 -8.41 29.37
CA ALA A 172 -7.33 -9.38 29.50
C ALA A 172 -7.06 -9.76 30.96
N GLY A 173 -7.16 -8.78 31.89
CA GLY A 173 -7.02 -9.00 33.32
C GLY A 173 -8.16 -9.81 33.93
N GLU A 174 -9.41 -9.55 33.53
CA GLU A 174 -10.59 -10.32 33.95
C GLU A 174 -10.52 -11.79 33.51
N LEU A 175 -9.94 -12.04 32.33
CA LEU A 175 -9.73 -13.37 31.78
C LEU A 175 -8.46 -14.07 32.30
N GLY A 176 -7.62 -13.36 33.06
CA GLY A 176 -6.35 -13.90 33.58
C GLY A 176 -5.33 -14.21 32.49
N LEU A 177 -5.38 -13.51 31.35
CA LEU A 177 -4.45 -13.72 30.25
C LEU A 177 -3.08 -13.10 30.59
N PRO A 178 -1.97 -13.83 30.37
CA PRO A 178 -0.64 -13.23 30.47
C PRO A 178 -0.47 -12.12 29.43
N GLY A 179 0.27 -11.08 29.82
CA GLY A 179 0.58 -9.96 28.93
C GLY A 179 1.64 -10.31 27.88
N LYS A 180 1.78 -9.44 26.88
CA LYS A 180 2.90 -9.49 25.92
C LYS A 180 4.23 -9.54 26.71
N PRO A 181 5.16 -10.46 26.39
CA PRO A 181 5.31 -11.04 25.06
C PRO A 181 4.79 -12.50 24.95
N ASP A 182 3.89 -12.91 25.86
CA ASP A 182 3.09 -14.12 25.72
C ASP A 182 1.98 -13.92 24.64
N PRO A 183 1.71 -14.90 23.76
CA PRO A 183 0.72 -14.77 22.69
C PRO A 183 -0.76 -14.81 23.15
N ALA A 184 -1.06 -15.10 24.42
CA ALA A 184 -2.42 -15.39 24.89
C ALA A 184 -3.48 -14.34 24.50
N VAL A 185 -3.14 -13.04 24.58
CA VAL A 185 -4.05 -11.95 24.19
C VAL A 185 -4.42 -12.04 22.71
N PHE A 186 -3.46 -12.26 21.81
CA PHE A 186 -3.72 -12.38 20.38
C PHE A 186 -4.43 -13.68 20.04
N LEU A 187 -4.08 -14.79 20.69
CA LEU A 187 -4.72 -16.09 20.49
C LEU A 187 -6.19 -16.07 20.91
N GLU A 188 -6.53 -15.38 22.00
CA GLU A 188 -7.92 -15.20 22.43
C GLU A 188 -8.73 -14.39 21.42
N ILE A 189 -8.13 -13.36 20.80
CA ILE A 189 -8.78 -12.56 19.75
C ILE A 189 -9.17 -13.46 18.57
N VAL A 190 -8.22 -14.19 18.00
CA VAL A 190 -8.50 -15.04 16.83
C VAL A 190 -9.42 -16.22 17.19
N HIS A 191 -9.37 -16.73 18.42
CA HIS A 191 -10.32 -17.72 18.92
C HIS A 191 -11.76 -17.18 18.89
N ARG A 192 -11.99 -15.96 19.39
CA ARG A 192 -13.30 -15.30 19.36
C ARG A 192 -13.78 -14.96 17.95
N LEU A 193 -12.86 -14.62 17.05
CA LEU A 193 -13.18 -14.34 15.65
C LEU A 193 -13.39 -15.62 14.82
N GLY A 194 -13.00 -16.80 15.34
CA GLY A 194 -13.08 -18.07 14.60
C GLY A 194 -12.06 -18.17 13.45
N VAL A 195 -10.95 -17.44 13.54
CA VAL A 195 -9.91 -17.37 12.51
C VAL A 195 -8.65 -18.15 12.96
N PRO A 196 -8.03 -18.98 12.10
CA PRO A 196 -6.74 -19.58 12.42
C PRO A 196 -5.63 -18.51 12.55
N PRO A 197 -4.70 -18.59 13.53
CA PRO A 197 -3.60 -17.61 13.66
C PRO A 197 -2.81 -17.40 12.36
N ALA A 198 -2.52 -18.49 11.64
CA ALA A 198 -1.81 -18.45 10.35
C ALA A 198 -2.55 -17.71 9.22
N ARG A 199 -3.82 -17.35 9.42
CA ARG A 199 -4.64 -16.55 8.50
C ARG A 199 -4.95 -15.15 9.06
N ALA A 200 -4.29 -14.74 10.14
CA ALA A 200 -4.44 -13.41 10.73
C ALA A 200 -3.13 -12.62 10.67
N VAL A 201 -3.26 -11.30 10.53
CA VAL A 201 -2.16 -10.33 10.57
C VAL A 201 -2.12 -9.67 11.94
N VAL A 202 -0.93 -9.43 12.49
CA VAL A 202 -0.73 -8.56 13.67
C VAL A 202 0.15 -7.38 13.29
N ILE A 203 -0.29 -6.18 13.65
CA ILE A 203 0.43 -4.93 13.43
C ILE A 203 0.80 -4.32 14.79
N GLU A 204 2.09 -4.15 15.04
CA GLU A 204 2.68 -3.80 16.34
C GLU A 204 3.89 -2.86 16.17
N ASP A 205 4.12 -1.92 17.09
CA ASP A 205 5.26 -0.98 17.13
C ASP A 205 6.35 -1.32 18.20
N ALA A 206 6.05 -2.26 19.10
CA ALA A 206 6.83 -2.72 20.24
C ALA A 206 7.33 -4.17 20.07
N ILE A 207 8.59 -4.37 20.47
CA ILE A 207 9.31 -5.65 20.45
C ILE A 207 8.49 -6.77 21.13
N ALA A 208 7.95 -6.51 22.32
CA ALA A 208 7.20 -7.50 23.08
C ALA A 208 5.95 -8.00 22.33
N GLY A 209 5.25 -7.14 21.59
CA GLY A 209 4.10 -7.56 20.82
C GLY A 209 4.47 -8.27 19.52
N VAL A 210 5.54 -7.85 18.85
CA VAL A 210 6.10 -8.60 17.72
C VAL A 210 6.49 -10.02 18.14
N GLU A 211 7.19 -10.17 19.26
CA GLU A 211 7.54 -11.49 19.78
C GLU A 211 6.30 -12.33 20.13
N ALA A 212 5.27 -11.73 20.74
CA ALA A 212 4.02 -12.39 21.03
C ALA A 212 3.32 -12.88 19.76
N ALA A 213 3.23 -12.03 18.72
CA ALA A 213 2.65 -12.40 17.43
C ALA A 213 3.45 -13.53 16.76
N ARG A 214 4.79 -13.45 16.78
CA ARG A 214 5.64 -14.50 16.23
C ARG A 214 5.46 -15.83 16.96
N ARG A 215 5.45 -15.82 18.30
CA ARG A 215 5.21 -17.02 19.13
C ARG A 215 3.82 -17.60 18.93
N GLY A 216 2.82 -16.77 18.63
CA GLY A 216 1.45 -17.18 18.35
C GLY A 216 1.24 -17.85 16.98
N GLY A 217 2.26 -17.84 16.11
CA GLY A 217 2.18 -18.45 14.78
C GLY A 217 1.25 -17.69 13.82
N PHE A 218 1.23 -16.36 13.94
CA PHE A 218 0.43 -15.50 13.06
C PHE A 218 0.97 -15.50 11.63
N GLY A 219 0.07 -15.35 10.65
CA GLY A 219 0.40 -15.49 9.23
C GLY A 219 1.27 -14.37 8.68
N LEU A 220 1.16 -13.18 9.26
CA LEU A 220 2.01 -12.03 8.98
C LEU A 220 2.16 -11.17 10.23
N VAL A 221 3.41 -10.92 10.63
CA VAL A 221 3.77 -10.03 11.74
C VAL A 221 4.39 -8.75 11.18
N VAL A 222 3.70 -7.63 11.36
CA VAL A 222 4.11 -6.31 10.87
C VAL A 222 4.62 -5.47 12.03
N GLY A 223 5.89 -5.07 11.96
CA GLY A 223 6.49 -4.09 12.85
C GLY A 223 6.31 -2.67 12.32
N ILE A 224 5.87 -1.72 13.14
CA ILE A 224 5.80 -0.30 12.81
C ILE A 224 6.92 0.45 13.53
N ASP A 225 7.92 0.89 12.77
CA ASP A 225 9.07 1.61 13.30
C ASP A 225 8.83 3.13 13.27
N ARG A 226 8.54 3.68 14.45
CA ARG A 226 8.45 5.13 14.68
C ARG A 226 9.65 5.69 15.46
N ALA A 227 10.61 4.85 15.84
CA ALA A 227 11.67 5.19 16.80
C ALA A 227 13.07 4.72 16.39
N ASP A 228 13.28 4.43 15.09
CA ASP A 228 14.54 3.92 14.54
C ASP A 228 14.99 2.58 15.18
N ARG A 229 14.02 1.69 15.41
CA ARG A 229 14.18 0.37 16.04
C ARG A 229 14.00 -0.80 15.07
N ARG A 230 14.12 -0.57 13.76
CA ARG A 230 13.92 -1.59 12.72
C ARG A 230 14.62 -2.90 13.01
N ALA A 231 15.92 -2.85 13.32
CA ALA A 231 16.73 -4.04 13.54
C ALA A 231 16.23 -4.87 14.75
N GLU A 232 15.71 -4.19 15.79
CA GLU A 232 15.16 -4.86 16.98
C GLU A 232 13.81 -5.52 16.67
N LEU A 233 12.95 -4.87 15.89
CA LEU A 233 11.67 -5.44 15.44
C LEU A 233 11.87 -6.65 14.51
N GLU A 234 12.84 -6.57 13.59
CA GLU A 234 13.23 -7.71 12.74
C GLU A 234 13.79 -8.86 13.59
N ALA A 235 14.67 -8.58 14.55
CA ALA A 235 15.21 -9.59 15.47
C ALA A 235 14.15 -10.23 16.37
N ALA A 236 13.10 -9.48 16.73
CA ALA A 236 11.94 -9.98 17.48
C ALA A 236 11.04 -10.93 16.67
N GLY A 237 11.21 -10.96 15.35
CA GLY A 237 10.50 -11.86 14.45
C GLY A 237 9.38 -11.21 13.62
N ALA A 238 9.44 -9.90 13.38
CA ALA A 238 8.59 -9.27 12.37
C ALA A 238 8.94 -9.80 10.98
N ASP A 239 7.93 -10.14 10.17
CA ASP A 239 8.12 -10.55 8.78
C ASP A 239 8.38 -9.34 7.87
N VAL A 240 7.82 -8.18 8.24
CA VAL A 240 8.07 -6.90 7.59
C VAL A 240 8.08 -5.78 8.63
N VAL A 241 8.99 -4.81 8.45
CA VAL A 241 9.02 -3.58 9.23
C VAL A 241 8.79 -2.38 8.32
N LEU A 242 7.81 -1.55 8.68
CA LEU A 242 7.35 -0.38 7.94
C LEU A 242 7.43 0.86 8.82
N THR A 243 7.55 2.04 8.22
CA THR A 243 7.51 3.30 8.99
C THR A 243 6.11 3.86 9.11
N ASP A 244 5.18 3.39 8.25
CA ASP A 244 3.77 3.73 8.30
C ASP A 244 2.91 2.54 7.84
N VAL A 245 1.76 2.36 8.48
CA VAL A 245 0.82 1.27 8.15
C VAL A 245 0.27 1.42 6.73
N GLY A 246 0.20 2.63 6.18
CA GLY A 246 -0.22 2.87 4.80
C GLY A 246 0.70 2.26 3.74
N GLN A 247 1.89 1.79 4.11
CA GLN A 247 2.81 1.06 3.22
C GLN A 247 2.49 -0.44 3.14
N LEU A 248 1.56 -0.94 3.95
CA LEU A 248 1.25 -2.37 4.06
C LEU A 248 0.34 -2.83 2.91
N ASP A 249 0.95 -3.48 1.93
CA ASP A 249 0.26 -4.23 0.89
C ASP A 249 -0.03 -5.66 1.37
N LEU A 250 -1.28 -5.92 1.77
CA LEU A 250 -1.74 -7.23 2.23
C LEU A 250 -1.79 -8.29 1.12
N GLY A 251 -1.77 -7.88 -0.15
CA GLY A 251 -1.71 -8.79 -1.29
C GLY A 251 -0.30 -9.32 -1.55
N ARG A 252 0.73 -8.77 -0.93
CA ARG A 252 2.11 -9.21 -1.14
C ARG A 252 2.35 -10.61 -0.56
N VAL A 253 2.87 -11.52 -1.37
CA VAL A 253 3.19 -12.90 -0.99
C VAL A 253 4.70 -13.12 -0.95
N LEU A 254 5.24 -13.45 0.24
CA LEU A 254 6.68 -13.66 0.48
C LEU A 254 7.03 -15.16 0.49
N THR A 255 6.98 -15.82 -0.67
CA THR A 255 7.23 -17.27 -0.78
C THR A 255 8.45 -17.66 -1.63
N ASP A 256 8.99 -16.74 -2.44
CA ASP A 256 10.08 -17.03 -3.38
C ASP A 256 11.02 -15.82 -3.49
N PRO A 257 12.34 -15.98 -3.25
CA PRO A 257 13.29 -14.87 -3.28
C PRO A 257 13.52 -14.27 -4.68
N TRP A 258 13.14 -14.96 -5.75
CA TRP A 258 13.27 -14.50 -7.13
C TRP A 258 11.97 -13.94 -7.71
N ARG A 259 10.88 -13.94 -6.93
CA ARG A 259 9.57 -13.51 -7.41
C ARG A 259 8.92 -12.48 -6.49
N LEU A 260 8.53 -11.36 -7.07
CA LEU A 260 7.61 -10.44 -6.42
C LEU A 260 6.19 -10.84 -6.82
N ILE A 261 5.43 -11.35 -5.86
CA ILE A 261 4.08 -11.89 -6.07
C ILE A 261 3.08 -10.99 -5.34
N TYR A 262 2.04 -10.56 -6.06
CA TYR A 262 0.91 -9.83 -5.52
C TYR A 262 -0.39 -10.58 -5.85
N GLU A 263 -1.26 -10.70 -4.87
CA GLU A 263 -2.61 -11.25 -5.00
C GLU A 263 -3.66 -10.16 -4.71
N GLY A 264 -4.78 -10.25 -5.41
CA GLY A 264 -5.86 -9.28 -5.33
C GLY A 264 -5.51 -7.96 -6.03
N TYR A 265 -6.53 -7.13 -6.16
CA TYR A 265 -6.45 -5.77 -6.69
C TYR A 265 -6.63 -4.78 -5.54
N ASP A 266 -5.68 -3.87 -5.35
CA ASP A 266 -5.71 -2.89 -4.27
C ASP A 266 -5.36 -1.50 -4.82
N PRO A 267 -6.36 -0.66 -5.11
CA PRO A 267 -6.15 0.67 -5.69
C PRO A 267 -5.13 1.53 -4.95
N ALA A 268 -5.03 1.40 -3.63
CA ALA A 268 -4.11 2.20 -2.82
C ALA A 268 -2.63 1.82 -3.05
N HIS A 269 -2.37 0.60 -3.54
CA HIS A 269 -1.02 0.08 -3.76
C HIS A 269 -0.68 -0.13 -5.23
N GLU A 270 -1.62 0.03 -6.17
CA GLU A 270 -1.34 -0.22 -7.59
C GLU A 270 -0.18 0.63 -8.11
N GLY A 271 -0.13 1.94 -7.84
CA GLY A 271 1.01 2.77 -8.24
C GLY A 271 2.36 2.29 -7.71
N HIS A 272 2.40 1.72 -6.49
CA HIS A 272 3.61 1.12 -5.92
C HIS A 272 3.97 -0.21 -6.58
N ARG A 273 2.97 -1.09 -6.78
CA ARG A 273 3.14 -2.37 -7.50
C ARG A 273 3.64 -2.15 -8.92
N GLU A 274 3.11 -1.16 -9.62
CA GLU A 274 3.56 -0.77 -10.95
C GLU A 274 5.02 -0.33 -10.97
N ALA A 275 5.47 0.42 -9.96
CA ALA A 275 6.86 0.82 -9.85
C ALA A 275 7.77 -0.40 -9.62
N LEU A 276 7.43 -1.24 -8.63
CA LEU A 276 8.23 -2.42 -8.27
C LEU A 276 8.26 -3.51 -9.35
N THR A 277 7.25 -3.56 -10.22
CA THR A 277 7.15 -4.53 -11.32
C THR A 277 7.55 -3.95 -12.68
N THR A 278 8.30 -2.84 -12.67
CA THR A 278 8.89 -2.26 -13.88
C THR A 278 9.88 -3.23 -14.54
N LEU A 279 9.79 -3.34 -15.86
CA LEU A 279 10.72 -4.09 -16.70
C LEU A 279 11.59 -3.12 -17.50
N GLY A 280 12.87 -3.41 -17.68
CA GLY A 280 13.74 -2.55 -18.48
C GLY A 280 15.04 -3.23 -18.88
N ASN A 281 15.72 -2.64 -19.88
CA ASN A 281 16.96 -3.16 -20.45
C ASN A 281 18.10 -2.11 -20.53
N GLY A 282 17.92 -0.98 -19.85
CA GLY A 282 18.87 0.15 -19.87
C GLY A 282 18.71 1.10 -21.05
N TYR A 283 18.04 0.70 -22.14
CA TYR A 283 17.61 1.61 -23.21
C TYR A 283 16.17 2.08 -22.97
N LEU A 284 15.27 1.15 -22.65
CA LEU A 284 13.88 1.47 -22.32
C LEU A 284 13.45 0.79 -21.03
N ALA A 285 12.47 1.39 -20.35
CA ALA A 285 11.80 0.84 -19.18
C ALA A 285 10.28 1.01 -19.32
N VAL A 286 9.53 0.00 -18.91
CA VAL A 286 8.06 -0.03 -18.95
C VAL A 286 7.58 -0.39 -17.55
N ARG A 287 6.82 0.53 -16.92
CA ARG A 287 6.21 0.31 -15.62
C ARG A 287 5.32 -0.92 -15.63
N GLY A 288 5.11 -1.51 -14.46
CA GLY A 288 4.24 -2.64 -14.18
C GLY A 288 2.73 -2.43 -14.40
N ALA A 289 2.33 -1.36 -15.10
CA ALA A 289 0.93 -0.97 -15.31
C ALA A 289 0.12 -2.02 -16.07
N ALA A 290 -1.17 -2.09 -15.74
CA ALA A 290 -2.11 -2.98 -16.38
C ALA A 290 -2.37 -2.55 -17.84
N PRO A 291 -2.33 -3.47 -18.83
CA PRO A 291 -2.48 -3.13 -20.25
C PRO A 291 -3.77 -2.38 -20.64
N GLU A 292 -4.84 -2.60 -19.91
CA GLU A 292 -6.13 -1.95 -20.10
C GLU A 292 -6.20 -0.53 -19.50
N SER A 293 -5.30 -0.20 -18.58
CA SER A 293 -5.38 1.03 -17.79
C SER A 293 -4.75 2.24 -18.50
N ARG A 294 -5.33 3.41 -18.23
CA ARG A 294 -4.78 4.73 -18.55
C ARG A 294 -4.38 5.46 -17.27
N THR A 295 -3.71 6.61 -17.43
CA THR A 295 -3.41 7.50 -16.31
C THR A 295 -4.67 7.84 -15.54
N SER A 296 -4.62 7.68 -14.22
CA SER A 296 -5.70 7.93 -13.27
C SER A 296 -5.11 8.10 -11.87
N ASP A 297 -5.95 8.35 -10.86
CA ASP A 297 -5.54 8.38 -9.46
C ASP A 297 -4.96 7.03 -8.95
N VAL A 298 -5.20 5.94 -9.68
CA VAL A 298 -4.79 4.57 -9.30
C VAL A 298 -3.63 4.06 -10.14
N HIS A 299 -3.70 4.28 -11.45
CA HIS A 299 -2.78 3.72 -12.43
C HIS A 299 -1.93 4.80 -13.08
N TYR A 300 -0.64 4.51 -13.22
CA TYR A 300 0.29 5.39 -13.92
C TYR A 300 1.13 4.57 -14.91
N PRO A 301 0.60 4.33 -16.14
CA PRO A 301 1.39 3.71 -17.19
C PRO A 301 2.56 4.62 -17.59
N GLY A 302 3.76 4.07 -17.51
CA GLY A 302 5.00 4.79 -17.82
C GLY A 302 5.89 3.98 -18.75
N THR A 303 6.28 4.58 -19.87
CA THR A 303 7.36 4.07 -20.73
C THR A 303 8.45 5.14 -20.80
N TYR A 304 9.68 4.78 -20.49
CA TYR A 304 10.80 5.73 -20.46
C TYR A 304 11.93 5.25 -21.35
N LEU A 305 12.53 6.18 -22.08
CA LEU A 305 13.65 5.94 -23.00
C LEU A 305 14.90 6.67 -22.49
N ALA A 306 16.03 5.98 -22.44
CA ALA A 306 17.28 6.50 -21.96
C ALA A 306 17.69 7.75 -22.73
N GLY A 307 17.89 8.86 -22.01
CA GLY A 307 18.28 10.14 -22.62
C GLY A 307 17.14 10.93 -23.27
N VAL A 308 15.88 10.52 -23.15
CA VAL A 308 14.76 11.34 -23.64
C VAL A 308 14.28 12.25 -22.52
N TYR A 309 14.76 13.49 -22.54
CA TYR A 309 14.40 14.57 -21.62
C TYR A 309 13.78 15.73 -22.39
N ASN A 310 12.86 16.46 -21.75
CA ASN A 310 12.23 17.63 -22.32
C ASN A 310 11.95 18.67 -21.23
N ARG A 311 12.15 19.95 -21.57
CA ARG A 311 11.88 21.07 -20.65
C ARG A 311 10.52 21.67 -20.92
N LEU A 312 9.81 22.01 -19.85
CA LEU A 312 8.57 22.77 -19.92
C LEU A 312 8.68 23.99 -19.00
N VAL A 313 8.00 25.07 -19.38
CA VAL A 313 7.91 26.29 -18.58
C VAL A 313 6.50 26.41 -18.03
N SER A 314 6.41 26.58 -16.72
CA SER A 314 5.16 26.69 -15.97
C SER A 314 5.10 28.05 -15.28
N ARG A 315 3.91 28.66 -15.19
CA ARG A 315 3.74 29.93 -14.48
C ARG A 315 3.13 29.70 -13.10
N VAL A 316 3.96 29.69 -12.06
CA VAL A 316 3.56 29.44 -10.67
C VAL A 316 3.67 30.74 -9.87
N GLN A 317 2.57 31.16 -9.24
CA GLN A 317 2.51 32.42 -8.46
C GLN A 317 3.03 33.66 -9.20
N GLY A 318 2.84 33.69 -10.52
CA GLY A 318 3.26 34.80 -11.37
C GLY A 318 4.72 34.76 -11.83
N GLN A 319 5.52 33.79 -11.38
CA GLN A 319 6.90 33.54 -11.83
C GLN A 319 6.93 32.36 -12.82
N ASP A 320 7.84 32.45 -13.78
CA ASP A 320 8.09 31.35 -14.71
C ASP A 320 9.12 30.40 -14.09
N VAL A 321 8.78 29.11 -14.06
CA VAL A 321 9.61 28.01 -13.56
C VAL A 321 9.87 27.07 -14.74
N GLU A 322 11.14 26.76 -14.99
CA GLU A 322 11.53 25.79 -16.01
C GLU A 322 11.96 24.49 -15.34
N ASP A 323 11.36 23.38 -15.75
CA ASP A 323 11.62 22.05 -15.21
C ASP A 323 11.98 21.07 -16.34
N GLU A 324 13.02 20.27 -16.12
CA GLU A 324 13.49 19.25 -17.06
C GLU A 324 13.11 17.86 -16.55
N HIS A 325 12.23 17.16 -17.29
CA HIS A 325 11.79 15.82 -16.92
C HIS A 325 12.24 14.78 -17.94
N MET A 326 12.46 13.55 -17.46
CA MET A 326 12.50 12.38 -18.33
C MET A 326 11.09 12.15 -18.87
N VAL A 327 10.94 12.11 -20.18
CA VAL A 327 9.62 12.09 -20.83
C VAL A 327 8.97 10.72 -20.70
N ASN A 328 7.71 10.68 -20.27
CA ASN A 328 6.86 9.52 -20.43
C ASN A 328 6.53 9.36 -21.93
N ALA A 329 7.14 8.38 -22.59
CA ALA A 329 6.98 8.08 -24.01
C ALA A 329 5.62 7.39 -24.28
N PRO A 330 5.14 7.36 -25.54
CA PRO A 330 3.83 6.81 -25.87
C PRO A 330 3.58 5.43 -25.26
N ASN A 331 2.45 5.27 -24.56
CA ASN A 331 2.14 4.03 -23.87
C ASN A 331 1.68 2.98 -24.88
N TRP A 332 2.57 2.03 -25.17
CA TRP A 332 2.29 0.91 -26.07
C TRP A 332 1.48 -0.22 -25.41
N LEU A 333 1.30 -0.23 -24.08
CA LEU A 333 0.67 -1.35 -23.38
C LEU A 333 -0.82 -1.50 -23.68
N VAL A 334 -1.48 -0.50 -24.26
CA VAL A 334 -2.93 -0.45 -24.50
C VAL A 334 -3.45 -1.73 -25.17
N LEU A 335 -4.07 -2.59 -24.37
CA LEU A 335 -4.86 -3.72 -24.80
C LEU A 335 -6.06 -3.84 -23.87
N ASP A 336 -7.25 -3.64 -24.42
CA ASP A 336 -8.50 -3.57 -23.68
C ASP A 336 -9.53 -4.51 -24.31
N VAL A 337 -10.48 -4.97 -23.51
CA VAL A 337 -11.46 -5.98 -23.89
C VAL A 337 -12.86 -5.55 -23.49
N ARG A 338 -13.84 -5.95 -24.29
CA ARG A 338 -15.26 -5.66 -24.07
C ARG A 338 -16.10 -6.86 -24.50
N LEU A 339 -16.95 -7.34 -23.61
CA LEU A 339 -17.95 -8.36 -23.97
C LEU A 339 -19.17 -7.70 -24.63
N ASP A 340 -19.87 -8.44 -25.47
CA ASP A 340 -21.12 -7.96 -26.06
C ASP A 340 -22.09 -7.47 -24.97
N GLY A 341 -22.71 -6.30 -25.17
CA GLY A 341 -23.60 -5.65 -24.20
C GLY A 341 -22.93 -5.04 -22.96
N THR A 342 -21.60 -4.96 -22.91
CA THR A 342 -20.86 -4.32 -21.79
C THR A 342 -20.08 -3.08 -22.26
N GLU A 343 -19.68 -2.23 -21.33
CA GLU A 343 -18.65 -1.20 -21.59
C GLU A 343 -17.24 -1.81 -21.65
N TRP A 344 -16.26 -1.04 -22.09
CA TRP A 344 -14.85 -1.45 -22.02
C TRP A 344 -14.44 -1.79 -20.58
N TRP A 345 -13.55 -2.79 -20.41
CA TRP A 345 -13.03 -3.13 -19.09
C TRP A 345 -12.35 -1.92 -18.43
N SER A 346 -11.54 -1.18 -19.18
CA SER A 346 -10.93 0.08 -18.72
C SER A 346 -11.92 1.15 -18.23
N ARG A 347 -13.20 1.03 -18.60
CA ARG A 347 -14.30 1.94 -18.21
C ARG A 347 -15.28 1.29 -17.23
N GLY A 348 -14.87 0.21 -16.56
CA GLY A 348 -15.66 -0.48 -15.54
C GLY A 348 -16.71 -1.44 -16.08
N GLY A 349 -16.67 -1.80 -17.37
CA GLY A 349 -17.60 -2.76 -17.96
C GLY A 349 -17.41 -4.20 -17.46
N LEU A 350 -16.26 -4.52 -16.88
CA LEU A 350 -15.94 -5.80 -16.25
C LEU A 350 -15.35 -5.58 -14.85
N LYS A 351 -15.76 -6.42 -13.90
CA LYS A 351 -15.27 -6.42 -12.53
C LYS A 351 -14.15 -7.44 -12.36
N ILE A 352 -13.05 -7.04 -11.70
CA ILE A 352 -12.00 -7.97 -11.28
C ILE A 352 -12.52 -8.79 -10.08
N LEU A 353 -12.61 -10.10 -10.25
CA LEU A 353 -12.90 -11.04 -9.16
C LEU A 353 -11.64 -11.57 -8.49
N ARG A 354 -10.57 -11.74 -9.27
CA ARG A 354 -9.28 -12.21 -8.79
C ARG A 354 -8.21 -11.61 -9.67
N GLU A 355 -7.11 -11.21 -9.06
CA GLU A 355 -5.88 -10.87 -9.76
C GLU A 355 -4.70 -11.54 -9.07
N ARG A 356 -3.72 -11.97 -9.87
CA ARG A 356 -2.41 -12.37 -9.41
C ARG A 356 -1.35 -11.80 -10.35
N ARG A 357 -0.37 -11.08 -9.80
CA ARG A 357 0.74 -10.47 -10.54
C ARG A 357 2.06 -11.04 -10.06
N VAL A 358 2.97 -11.38 -10.99
CA VAL A 358 4.29 -11.92 -10.69
C VAL A 358 5.34 -11.26 -11.53
N LEU A 359 6.28 -10.57 -10.88
CA LEU A 359 7.57 -10.30 -11.50
C LEU A 359 8.50 -11.48 -11.22
N ASP A 360 8.85 -12.24 -12.26
CA ASP A 360 9.89 -13.26 -12.18
C ASP A 360 11.23 -12.61 -12.56
N MET A 361 12.05 -12.30 -11.56
CA MET A 361 13.32 -11.60 -11.75
C MET A 361 14.37 -12.48 -12.42
N SER A 362 14.23 -13.81 -12.33
CA SER A 362 15.16 -14.74 -12.99
C SER A 362 14.95 -14.80 -14.51
N ARG A 363 13.71 -14.58 -14.96
CA ARG A 363 13.31 -14.58 -16.37
C ARG A 363 13.12 -13.18 -16.96
N ALA A 364 13.14 -12.14 -16.11
CA ALA A 364 12.81 -10.76 -16.47
C ALA A 364 11.43 -10.63 -17.15
N THR A 365 10.44 -11.35 -16.61
CA THR A 365 9.06 -11.37 -17.12
C THR A 365 8.08 -10.88 -16.06
N LEU A 366 7.09 -10.09 -16.49
CA LEU A 366 5.91 -9.78 -15.68
C LEU A 366 4.72 -10.60 -16.18
N GLU A 367 4.18 -11.43 -15.31
CA GLU A 367 3.01 -12.28 -15.55
C GLU A 367 1.82 -11.75 -14.74
N ARG A 368 0.62 -11.80 -15.31
CA ARG A 368 -0.62 -11.38 -14.64
C ARG A 368 -1.75 -12.33 -15.01
N GLU A 369 -2.47 -12.84 -14.03
CA GLU A 369 -3.66 -13.66 -14.18
C GLU A 369 -4.85 -12.89 -13.59
N VAL A 370 -5.92 -12.75 -14.35
CA VAL A 370 -7.12 -12.01 -13.95
C VAL A 370 -8.35 -12.85 -14.25
N LEU A 371 -9.28 -12.89 -13.30
CA LEU A 371 -10.63 -13.39 -13.52
C LEU A 371 -11.59 -12.19 -13.51
N LEU A 372 -12.31 -12.03 -14.62
CA LEU A 372 -13.25 -10.95 -14.84
C LEU A 372 -14.68 -11.47 -14.81
N GLU A 373 -15.60 -10.66 -14.30
CA GLU A 373 -17.04 -10.89 -14.32
C GLU A 373 -17.77 -9.69 -14.94
N SER A 374 -18.65 -9.96 -15.89
CA SER A 374 -19.55 -8.95 -16.46
C SER A 374 -20.80 -8.73 -15.61
N PRO A 375 -21.56 -7.64 -15.84
CA PRO A 375 -22.80 -7.38 -15.11
C PRO A 375 -23.86 -8.48 -15.23
N ASP A 376 -23.84 -9.25 -16.32
CA ASP A 376 -24.72 -10.40 -16.56
C ASP A 376 -24.14 -11.74 -16.07
N GLY A 377 -23.00 -11.73 -15.36
CA GLY A 377 -22.42 -12.89 -14.69
C GLY A 377 -21.53 -13.79 -15.56
N ARG A 378 -21.17 -13.37 -16.78
CA ARG A 378 -20.22 -14.11 -17.62
C ARG A 378 -18.81 -13.94 -17.07
N LEU A 379 -18.09 -15.06 -17.01
CA LEU A 379 -16.72 -15.11 -16.51
C LEU A 379 -15.70 -15.17 -17.64
N LEU A 380 -14.72 -14.27 -17.63
CA LEU A 380 -13.63 -14.24 -18.59
C LEU A 380 -12.30 -14.37 -17.84
N ALA A 381 -11.55 -15.44 -18.10
CA ALA A 381 -10.18 -15.57 -17.63
C ALA A 381 -9.22 -14.90 -18.61
N LEU A 382 -8.27 -14.16 -18.07
CA LEU A 382 -7.26 -13.43 -18.82
C LEU A 382 -5.87 -13.71 -18.22
N ALA A 383 -4.94 -14.15 -19.06
CA ALA A 383 -3.55 -14.39 -18.67
C ALA A 383 -2.59 -13.57 -19.55
N GLN A 384 -1.83 -12.68 -18.93
CA GLN A 384 -0.86 -11.79 -19.56
C GLN A 384 0.56 -12.19 -19.18
N SER A 385 1.49 -12.08 -20.13
CA SER A 385 2.93 -12.21 -19.90
C SER A 385 3.66 -11.21 -20.78
N ARG A 386 4.58 -10.44 -20.21
CA ARG A 386 5.39 -9.49 -20.97
C ARG A 386 6.85 -9.48 -20.56
N PHE A 387 7.70 -9.01 -21.48
CA PHE A 387 9.10 -8.72 -21.23
C PHE A 387 9.57 -7.52 -22.08
N VAL A 388 10.64 -6.89 -21.61
CA VAL A 388 11.45 -5.93 -22.38
C VAL A 388 12.71 -6.67 -22.81
N SER A 389 13.01 -6.70 -24.11
CA SER A 389 14.07 -7.55 -24.63
C SER A 389 15.45 -7.03 -24.22
N MET A 390 16.23 -7.88 -23.54
CA MET A 390 17.65 -7.61 -23.26
C MET A 390 18.54 -7.79 -24.51
N ALA A 391 18.10 -8.61 -25.47
CA ALA A 391 18.88 -8.93 -26.67
C ALA A 391 18.67 -7.93 -27.81
N GLN A 392 17.47 -7.32 -27.88
CA GLN A 392 17.11 -6.32 -28.88
C GLN A 392 16.51 -5.11 -28.15
N PRO A 393 17.33 -4.10 -27.78
CA PRO A 393 16.93 -3.09 -26.81
C PRO A 393 15.67 -2.28 -27.15
N HIS A 394 15.34 -2.17 -28.44
CA HIS A 394 14.16 -1.47 -28.94
C HIS A 394 12.87 -2.29 -28.90
N LEU A 395 12.93 -3.61 -28.61
CA LEU A 395 11.80 -4.52 -28.69
C LEU A 395 11.18 -4.88 -27.35
N MET A 396 9.85 -4.94 -27.35
CA MET A 396 9.02 -5.35 -26.23
C MET A 396 7.92 -6.29 -26.73
N ALA A 397 7.48 -7.22 -25.89
CA ALA A 397 6.39 -8.12 -26.24
C ALA A 397 5.41 -8.30 -25.07
N LEU A 398 4.13 -8.38 -25.40
CA LEU A 398 3.02 -8.69 -24.50
C LEU A 398 2.17 -9.79 -25.14
N LYS A 399 2.02 -10.91 -24.43
CA LYS A 399 1.08 -11.97 -24.77
C LYS A 399 -0.11 -11.88 -23.83
N THR A 400 -1.32 -11.91 -24.37
CA THR A 400 -2.58 -11.99 -23.63
C THR A 400 -3.38 -13.20 -24.11
N THR A 401 -3.83 -14.03 -23.19
CA THR A 401 -4.69 -15.19 -23.47
C THR A 401 -6.05 -14.92 -22.87
N LEU A 402 -7.10 -15.02 -23.68
CA LEU A 402 -8.50 -14.85 -23.28
C LEU A 402 -9.18 -16.22 -23.27
N THR A 403 -9.94 -16.54 -22.23
CA THR A 403 -10.69 -17.80 -22.13
C THR A 403 -12.06 -17.54 -21.53
N ALA A 404 -13.12 -17.75 -22.32
CA ALA A 404 -14.49 -17.72 -21.83
C ALA A 404 -14.74 -18.95 -20.94
N LEU A 405 -15.40 -18.73 -19.79
CA LEU A 405 -15.68 -19.79 -18.81
C LEU A 405 -17.19 -20.00 -18.66
N GLY A 406 -17.70 -21.09 -19.23
CA GLY A 406 -19.11 -21.49 -19.21
C GLY A 406 -19.98 -20.77 -20.25
N TRP A 407 -19.38 -20.12 -21.26
CA TRP A 407 -20.11 -19.43 -22.32
C TRP A 407 -19.31 -19.36 -23.62
N SER A 408 -19.99 -19.07 -24.72
CA SER A 408 -19.39 -18.79 -26.04
C SER A 408 -20.07 -17.57 -26.64
N GLY A 409 -19.34 -16.75 -27.38
CA GLY A 409 -19.87 -15.48 -27.85
C GLY A 409 -18.81 -14.54 -28.42
N SER A 410 -19.26 -13.38 -28.87
CA SER A 410 -18.39 -12.33 -29.40
C SER A 410 -17.72 -11.54 -28.27
N VAL A 411 -16.44 -11.24 -28.45
CA VAL A 411 -15.65 -10.29 -27.66
C VAL A 411 -15.00 -9.30 -28.61
N VAL A 412 -15.00 -8.02 -28.25
CA VAL A 412 -14.23 -7.02 -28.97
C VAL A 412 -12.96 -6.74 -28.19
N ILE A 413 -11.83 -6.76 -28.87
CA ILE A 413 -10.55 -6.29 -28.31
C ILE A 413 -10.10 -5.05 -29.06
N ARG A 414 -9.35 -4.17 -28.37
CA ARG A 414 -8.58 -3.11 -29.02
C ARG A 414 -7.12 -3.15 -28.58
N SER A 415 -6.20 -2.98 -29.52
CA SER A 415 -4.75 -2.94 -29.33
C SER A 415 -4.22 -1.64 -29.91
N GLY A 416 -3.48 -0.85 -29.11
CA GLY A 416 -3.13 0.50 -29.52
C GLY A 416 -1.90 1.10 -28.84
N VAL A 417 -1.72 2.40 -29.09
CA VAL A 417 -0.68 3.24 -28.49
C VAL A 417 -1.37 4.53 -28.01
N ASP A 418 -1.23 4.83 -26.73
CA ASP A 418 -1.65 6.13 -26.18
C ASP A 418 -0.56 7.17 -26.43
N CYS A 419 -0.89 8.17 -27.24
CA CYS A 419 0.04 9.23 -27.64
C CYS A 419 -0.05 10.46 -26.72
N ASP A 420 -1.07 10.51 -25.87
CA ASP A 420 -1.43 11.69 -25.06
C ASP A 420 -1.02 11.51 -23.60
N ILE A 421 -0.07 10.61 -23.35
CA ILE A 421 0.47 10.31 -22.04
C ILE A 421 1.26 11.51 -21.48
N THR A 422 1.13 11.73 -20.17
CA THR A 422 1.69 12.89 -19.46
C THR A 422 2.59 12.48 -18.28
N ASN A 423 3.40 13.44 -17.83
CA ASN A 423 4.24 13.32 -16.64
C ASN A 423 3.48 13.82 -15.39
N GLU A 424 2.67 12.95 -14.78
CA GLU A 424 1.80 13.31 -13.65
C GLU A 424 2.06 12.45 -12.38
N ASN A 425 3.16 11.72 -12.33
CA ASN A 425 3.43 10.79 -11.22
C ASN A 425 3.95 11.46 -9.94
N VAL A 426 4.07 12.78 -9.90
CA VAL A 426 4.57 13.55 -8.75
C VAL A 426 3.49 14.57 -8.37
N PRO A 427 2.74 14.33 -7.28
CA PRO A 427 1.65 15.22 -6.85
C PRO A 427 2.10 16.66 -6.58
N GLU A 428 3.33 16.85 -6.11
CA GLU A 428 3.92 18.17 -5.86
C GLU A 428 4.07 19.01 -7.14
N ASP A 429 4.17 18.33 -8.29
CA ASP A 429 4.34 18.94 -9.61
C ASP A 429 3.00 19.20 -10.31
N ALA A 430 1.86 19.01 -9.62
CA ALA A 430 0.52 19.14 -10.23
C ALA A 430 0.22 20.53 -10.84
N LEU A 431 0.95 21.57 -10.40
CA LEU A 431 0.84 22.93 -10.94
C LEU A 431 1.77 23.18 -12.14
N LEU A 432 2.67 22.25 -12.44
CA LEU A 432 3.61 22.34 -13.54
C LEU A 432 3.00 21.79 -14.83
N ALA A 433 3.48 22.29 -15.96
CA ALA A 433 3.21 21.73 -17.27
C ALA A 433 3.80 20.32 -17.35
N HIS A 434 2.99 19.37 -17.82
CA HIS A 434 3.26 17.93 -17.78
C HIS A 434 3.08 17.25 -19.15
N HIS A 435 2.68 18.00 -20.17
CA HIS A 435 2.48 17.51 -21.54
C HIS A 435 3.73 17.75 -22.39
N HIS A 436 4.54 16.72 -22.56
CA HIS A 436 5.85 16.81 -23.20
C HIS A 436 5.84 16.43 -24.69
N LEU A 437 4.78 15.82 -25.20
CA LEU A 437 4.75 15.20 -26.52
C LEU A 437 3.81 15.93 -27.47
N VAL A 438 4.23 16.14 -28.71
CA VAL A 438 3.38 16.59 -29.81
C VAL A 438 3.25 15.43 -30.79
N ARG A 439 2.00 15.05 -31.10
CA ARG A 439 1.75 14.00 -32.08
C ARG A 439 2.07 14.49 -33.49
N LEU A 440 2.92 13.75 -34.21
CA LEU A 440 3.27 14.05 -35.60
C LEU A 440 2.35 13.34 -36.59
N GLY A 441 1.98 12.09 -36.30
CA GLY A 441 1.08 11.33 -37.14
C GLY A 441 1.09 9.84 -36.87
N VAL A 442 0.30 9.11 -37.66
CA VAL A 442 0.30 7.65 -37.73
C VAL A 442 0.46 7.26 -39.19
N SER A 443 1.20 6.18 -39.44
CA SER A 443 1.33 5.59 -40.77
C SER A 443 -0.04 5.27 -41.38
N ASP A 444 -0.08 5.14 -42.71
CA ASP A 444 -1.29 4.76 -43.44
C ASP A 444 -1.97 3.52 -42.79
N PRO A 445 -3.29 3.57 -42.49
CA PRO A 445 -3.99 2.46 -41.86
C PRO A 445 -3.92 1.13 -42.63
N ALA A 446 -3.62 1.15 -43.93
CA ALA A 446 -3.40 -0.04 -44.76
C ALA A 446 -2.08 -0.77 -44.44
N VAL A 447 -1.12 -0.12 -43.77
CA VAL A 447 0.16 -0.73 -43.39
C VAL A 447 -0.09 -1.76 -42.28
N PRO A 448 0.28 -3.04 -42.43
CA PRO A 448 -0.01 -4.07 -41.43
C PRO A 448 0.55 -3.78 -40.03
N ILE A 449 1.71 -3.11 -39.96
CA ILE A 449 2.36 -2.69 -38.71
C ILE A 449 2.26 -1.16 -38.62
N PRO A 450 1.25 -0.60 -37.92
CA PRO A 450 1.15 0.83 -37.75
C PRO A 450 2.35 1.40 -36.99
N ILE A 451 2.81 2.55 -37.45
CA ILE A 451 3.85 3.36 -36.81
C ILE A 451 3.20 4.65 -36.32
N VAL A 452 3.32 4.90 -35.03
CA VAL A 452 2.88 6.13 -34.38
C VAL A 452 4.11 7.00 -34.11
N GLU A 453 4.06 8.25 -34.55
CA GLU A 453 5.16 9.21 -34.39
C GLU A 453 4.74 10.39 -33.51
N VAL A 454 5.58 10.67 -32.52
CA VAL A 454 5.50 11.85 -31.66
C VAL A 454 6.85 12.56 -31.62
N GLU A 455 6.85 13.81 -31.18
CA GLU A 455 8.06 14.60 -30.96
C GLU A 455 7.97 15.32 -29.62
N THR A 456 9.06 15.35 -28.86
CA THR A 456 9.11 16.16 -27.64
C THR A 456 8.96 17.65 -27.98
N SER A 457 8.10 18.36 -27.25
CA SER A 457 7.67 19.73 -27.58
C SER A 457 8.78 20.78 -27.61
N GLN A 458 9.88 20.59 -26.87
CA GLN A 458 10.99 21.55 -26.81
C GLN A 458 12.31 20.95 -27.29
N SER A 459 12.67 19.73 -26.87
CA SER A 459 13.95 19.11 -27.24
C SER A 459 13.96 18.50 -28.65
N HIS A 460 12.81 18.48 -29.34
CA HIS A 460 12.63 17.97 -30.71
C HIS A 460 13.19 16.55 -30.96
N ILE A 461 13.18 15.71 -29.92
CA ILE A 461 13.47 14.29 -30.03
C ILE A 461 12.22 13.61 -30.59
N ARG A 462 12.36 13.00 -31.76
CA ARG A 462 11.29 12.19 -32.37
C ARG A 462 11.30 10.80 -31.79
N ILE A 463 10.12 10.24 -31.58
CA ILE A 463 9.91 8.89 -31.08
C ILE A 463 8.93 8.20 -32.03
N ALA A 464 9.34 7.08 -32.60
CA ALA A 464 8.49 6.25 -33.44
C ALA A 464 8.21 4.93 -32.73
N THR A 465 6.93 4.57 -32.63
CA THR A 465 6.45 3.32 -32.03
C THR A 465 5.76 2.48 -33.10
N ALA A 466 6.39 1.40 -33.52
CA ALA A 466 5.80 0.42 -34.42
C ALA A 466 5.11 -0.68 -33.60
N LEU A 467 3.85 -1.00 -33.91
CA LEU A 467 3.07 -1.98 -33.17
C LEU A 467 2.55 -3.09 -34.08
N ARG A 468 2.95 -4.34 -33.83
CA ARG A 468 2.41 -5.53 -34.48
C ARG A 468 1.49 -6.27 -33.51
N THR A 469 0.29 -6.62 -33.96
CA THR A 469 -0.67 -7.45 -33.21
C THR A 469 -0.97 -8.71 -34.02
N GLU A 470 -0.86 -9.87 -33.39
CA GLU A 470 -1.17 -11.18 -33.97
C GLU A 470 -2.16 -11.90 -33.08
N ILE A 471 -3.22 -12.45 -33.66
CA ILE A 471 -4.30 -13.11 -32.92
C ILE A 471 -4.45 -14.54 -33.46
N SER A 472 -4.49 -15.53 -32.58
CA SER A 472 -4.63 -16.93 -32.98
C SER A 472 -5.93 -17.17 -33.73
N GLY A 473 -5.84 -17.69 -34.96
CA GLY A 473 -7.00 -18.00 -35.79
C GLY A 473 -7.56 -16.80 -36.57
N GLU A 474 -6.95 -15.63 -36.45
CA GLU A 474 -7.37 -14.41 -37.16
C GLU A 474 -6.25 -13.96 -38.13
N THR A 475 -6.65 -13.45 -39.29
CA THR A 475 -5.74 -13.01 -40.37
C THR A 475 -5.89 -11.52 -40.73
N GLY A 476 -6.94 -10.87 -40.23
CA GLY A 476 -7.21 -9.45 -40.42
C GLY A 476 -6.30 -8.54 -39.61
N ASN A 477 -6.03 -7.36 -40.16
CA ASN A 477 -5.24 -6.32 -39.51
C ASN A 477 -6.05 -5.47 -38.50
N GLY A 478 -7.32 -5.79 -38.29
CA GLY A 478 -8.25 -5.04 -37.43
C GLY A 478 -8.74 -3.75 -38.08
N GLU A 479 -9.80 -3.19 -37.51
CA GLU A 479 -10.33 -1.89 -37.94
C GLU A 479 -9.61 -0.77 -37.20
N PRO A 480 -9.02 0.22 -37.90
CA PRO A 480 -8.35 1.34 -37.26
C PRO A 480 -9.36 2.27 -36.58
N GLY A 481 -9.00 2.77 -35.40
CA GLY A 481 -9.78 3.73 -34.64
C GLY A 481 -8.89 4.68 -33.87
N GLU A 482 -9.48 5.80 -33.43
CA GLU A 482 -8.82 6.76 -32.58
C GLU A 482 -9.82 7.32 -31.57
N GLU A 483 -9.42 7.37 -30.30
CA GLU A 483 -10.24 7.87 -29.21
C GLU A 483 -9.33 8.47 -28.14
N GLU A 484 -9.60 9.71 -27.71
CA GLU A 484 -8.92 10.35 -26.57
C GLU A 484 -7.38 10.27 -26.63
N GLY A 485 -6.79 10.49 -27.82
CA GLY A 485 -5.32 10.43 -28.00
C GLY A 485 -4.73 9.03 -28.18
N VAL A 486 -5.56 7.99 -28.11
CA VAL A 486 -5.17 6.60 -28.36
C VAL A 486 -5.44 6.25 -29.81
N TYR A 487 -4.40 5.91 -30.56
CA TYR A 487 -4.56 5.19 -31.82
C TYR A 487 -4.67 3.69 -31.53
N TYR A 488 -5.66 3.02 -32.09
CA TYR A 488 -5.82 1.58 -31.91
C TYR A 488 -6.33 0.89 -33.17
N ARG A 489 -6.27 -0.43 -33.14
CA ARG A 489 -7.05 -1.31 -34.01
C ARG A 489 -7.96 -2.19 -33.18
N SER A 490 -9.14 -2.49 -33.70
CA SER A 490 -10.12 -3.35 -33.05
C SER A 490 -10.39 -4.61 -33.85
N TRP A 491 -10.65 -5.70 -33.13
CA TRP A 491 -11.06 -6.98 -33.70
C TRP A 491 -12.27 -7.47 -32.94
N GLU A 492 -13.27 -7.95 -33.67
CA GLU A 492 -14.34 -8.77 -33.14
C GLU A 492 -13.91 -10.24 -33.22
N LEU A 493 -13.84 -10.90 -32.08
CA LEU A 493 -13.35 -12.27 -31.95
C LEU A 493 -14.48 -13.15 -31.42
N GLN A 494 -14.58 -14.36 -31.96
CA GLN A 494 -15.48 -15.36 -31.41
C GLN A 494 -14.75 -16.22 -30.38
N LEU A 495 -15.22 -16.21 -29.14
CA LEU A 495 -14.76 -17.13 -28.09
C LEU A 495 -15.66 -18.36 -28.04
N THR A 496 -15.03 -19.52 -27.90
CA THR A 496 -15.67 -20.80 -27.56
C THR A 496 -15.37 -21.13 -26.11
N ASP A 497 -16.32 -21.78 -25.43
CA ASP A 497 -16.19 -22.14 -24.02
C ASP A 497 -14.92 -22.96 -23.76
N ALA A 498 -14.13 -22.56 -22.77
CA ALA A 498 -12.86 -23.15 -22.37
C ALA A 498 -11.76 -23.21 -23.44
N GLU A 499 -11.97 -22.65 -24.64
CA GLU A 499 -10.97 -22.58 -25.69
C GLU A 499 -10.22 -21.23 -25.63
N PRO A 500 -8.89 -21.24 -25.49
CA PRO A 500 -8.12 -20.00 -25.36
C PRO A 500 -7.88 -19.32 -26.72
N VAL A 501 -8.08 -18.00 -26.77
CA VAL A 501 -7.61 -17.13 -27.85
C VAL A 501 -6.38 -16.36 -27.39
N VAL A 502 -5.31 -16.39 -28.18
CA VAL A 502 -4.03 -15.73 -27.86
C VAL A 502 -3.83 -14.51 -28.72
N VAL A 503 -3.61 -13.37 -28.08
CA VAL A 503 -3.24 -12.08 -28.67
C VAL A 503 -1.77 -11.81 -28.32
N THR A 504 -0.91 -11.72 -29.32
CA THR A 504 0.50 -11.37 -29.16
C THR A 504 0.76 -9.99 -29.75
N ARG A 505 1.32 -9.11 -28.94
CA ARG A 505 1.70 -7.75 -29.32
C ARG A 505 3.21 -7.63 -29.25
N THR A 506 3.83 -7.16 -30.32
CA THR A 506 5.25 -6.81 -30.35
C THR A 506 5.34 -5.32 -30.68
N ALA A 507 6.05 -4.57 -29.85
CA ALA A 507 6.31 -3.16 -30.08
C ALA A 507 7.80 -2.93 -30.30
N ALA A 508 8.13 -2.07 -31.26
CA ALA A 508 9.46 -1.52 -31.46
C ALA A 508 9.40 -0.01 -31.23
N MET A 509 10.27 0.52 -30.38
CA MET A 509 10.35 1.95 -30.11
C MET A 509 11.75 2.45 -30.41
N VAL A 510 11.86 3.47 -31.26
CA VAL A 510 13.13 4.11 -31.65
C VAL A 510 13.01 5.63 -31.54
N THR A 511 14.14 6.29 -31.42
CA THR A 511 14.23 7.75 -31.29
C THR A 511 15.14 8.36 -32.36
N SER A 512 15.03 9.66 -32.59
CA SER A 512 16.00 10.40 -33.42
C SER A 512 17.41 10.44 -32.83
N ARG A 513 17.63 9.95 -31.61
CA ARG A 513 18.96 9.80 -30.99
C ARG A 513 19.62 8.46 -31.31
N ASP A 514 18.86 7.48 -31.77
CA ASP A 514 19.42 6.21 -32.19
C ASP A 514 20.27 6.38 -33.45
N ARG A 515 21.36 5.62 -33.54
CA ARG A 515 22.17 5.61 -34.76
C ARG A 515 21.35 4.95 -35.87
N ALA A 516 21.30 5.59 -37.04
CA ALA A 516 20.80 4.94 -38.24
C ALA A 516 21.61 3.64 -38.47
N VAL A 517 20.90 2.52 -38.60
CA VAL A 517 21.47 1.21 -38.89
C VAL A 517 21.82 1.11 -40.37
#